data_AF-A0A3B0UYC5-F1
#
_entry.id   AF-A0A3B0UYC5-F1
#
_cell.length_a   1.000
_cell.length_b   1.000
_cell.length_c   1.000
_cell.angle_alpha   90.00
_cell.angle_beta   90.00
_cell.angle_gamma   90.00
#
_symmetry.space_group_name_H-M   'P 1'
#
loop_
_entity.id
_entity.type
_entity.pdbx_description
1 polymer ?
#
loop_
_entity_poly.entity_id
_entity_poly.type
_entity_poly.pdbx_seq_one_letter_code
_entity_poly.pdbx_strand_id
1 'polypeptide(L)'
;DRELAQMDFSMFGVYPTVWIEQWVRPWLTDLLYLVYFIYYPFPLFILVYLYRKKQFTALDRSVFILLVVNYGAYITYFFVPAMGPRYYEPIMQLQTKVLNGIFLAVPIRNLIHVFEPNKFDAFPSLHIATSLTTMIIMAKYNKRMFLIFIPLFIGILVAVIYCRFHYVVDIFAGIVWTVVAFTLAGKFYDKKITGRLRPYCKTEINV
;
A
#
# COMPACT_ATOMS: atom_id res chain seq x y z
N ASP A 1 9.96 15.61 -5.96
CA ASP A 1 10.99 14.89 -5.15
C ASP A 1 11.76 15.78 -4.20
N ARG A 2 12.40 16.87 -4.68
CA ARG A 2 13.17 17.80 -3.83
C ARG A 2 12.40 18.23 -2.58
N GLU A 3 11.16 18.67 -2.77
CA GLU A 3 10.28 19.18 -1.72
C GLU A 3 9.95 18.08 -0.70
N LEU A 4 9.64 16.87 -1.16
CA LEU A 4 9.34 15.71 -0.32
C LEU A 4 10.56 15.30 0.51
N ALA A 5 11.74 15.26 -0.11
CA ALA A 5 13.00 14.97 0.58
C ALA A 5 13.35 16.04 1.63
N GLN A 6 13.10 17.32 1.33
CA GLN A 6 13.31 18.42 2.26
C GLN A 6 12.33 18.38 3.44
N MET A 7 11.06 18.03 3.19
CA MET A 7 10.09 17.82 4.27
C MET A 7 10.55 16.69 5.18
N ASP A 8 10.92 15.53 4.65
CA ASP A 8 11.50 14.42 5.42
C ASP A 8 12.69 14.89 6.27
N PHE A 9 13.65 15.59 5.66
CA PHE A 9 14.82 16.10 6.38
C PHE A 9 14.45 17.10 7.48
N SER A 10 13.51 18.01 7.22
CA SER A 10 13.05 18.99 8.22
C SER A 10 12.33 18.32 9.41
N MET A 11 11.65 17.20 9.17
CA MET A 11 10.91 16.46 10.19
C MET A 11 11.83 15.60 11.07
N PHE A 12 12.86 14.99 10.49
CA PHE A 12 13.68 13.98 11.17
C PHE A 12 15.13 14.39 11.41
N GLY A 13 15.60 15.50 10.84
CA GLY A 13 17.00 15.93 10.85
C GLY A 13 17.93 15.05 10.02
N VAL A 14 17.39 14.04 9.33
CA VAL A 14 18.09 13.08 8.48
C VAL A 14 17.18 12.70 7.32
N TYR A 15 17.74 12.11 6.25
CA TYR A 15 16.95 11.46 5.21
C TYR A 15 16.62 10.02 5.66
N PRO A 16 15.35 9.67 5.92
CA PRO A 16 14.99 8.37 6.53
C PRO A 16 15.48 7.16 5.72
N THR A 17 15.44 7.25 4.38
CA THR A 17 15.90 6.18 3.47
C THR A 17 17.41 5.99 3.44
N VAL A 18 18.17 7.01 3.85
CA VAL A 18 19.63 6.93 4.05
C VAL A 18 19.94 6.46 5.47
N TRP A 19 19.27 7.03 6.47
CA TRP A 19 19.46 6.69 7.89
C TRP A 19 19.18 5.22 8.19
N ILE A 20 18.19 4.62 7.53
CA ILE A 20 17.82 3.22 7.74
C ILE A 20 18.89 2.23 7.25
N GLU A 21 19.88 2.67 6.46
CA GLU A 21 20.97 1.81 5.94
C GLU A 21 21.79 1.13 7.04
N GLN A 22 21.87 1.72 8.23
CA GLN A 22 22.58 1.13 9.38
C GLN A 22 22.03 -0.25 9.78
N TRP A 23 20.77 -0.54 9.45
CA TRP A 23 20.09 -1.80 9.74
C TRP A 23 20.22 -2.81 8.60
N VAL A 24 20.88 -2.47 7.49
CA VAL A 24 20.94 -3.35 6.32
C VAL A 24 21.66 -4.66 6.65
N ARG A 25 20.93 -5.76 6.47
CA ARG A 25 21.40 -7.15 6.58
C ARG A 25 20.80 -7.96 5.43
N PRO A 26 21.53 -8.90 4.81
CA PRO A 26 21.02 -9.68 3.67
C PRO A 26 19.67 -10.35 3.95
N TRP A 27 19.52 -11.02 5.10
CA TRP A 27 18.25 -11.68 5.46
C TRP A 27 17.10 -10.68 5.67
N LEU A 28 17.39 -9.51 6.23
CA LEU A 28 16.39 -8.47 6.48
C LEU A 28 15.93 -7.85 5.16
N THR A 29 16.85 -7.66 4.22
CA THR A 29 16.52 -7.18 2.88
C THR A 29 15.59 -8.16 2.15
N ASP A 30 15.85 -9.46 2.21
CA ASP A 30 14.94 -10.46 1.63
C ASP A 30 13.56 -10.42 2.30
N LEU A 31 13.52 -10.34 3.63
CA LEU A 31 12.26 -10.24 4.38
C LEU A 31 11.47 -8.99 3.99
N LEU A 32 12.12 -7.82 3.90
CA LEU A 32 11.43 -6.56 3.62
C LEU A 32 11.01 -6.42 2.16
N TYR A 33 11.76 -6.97 1.21
CA TYR A 33 11.27 -7.09 -0.17
C TYR A 33 10.09 -8.05 -0.28
N LEU A 34 10.09 -9.15 0.47
CA LEU A 34 8.94 -10.07 0.52
C LEU A 34 7.72 -9.39 1.14
N VAL A 35 7.88 -8.69 2.25
CA VAL A 35 6.80 -7.94 2.90
C VAL A 35 6.27 -6.83 2.00
N TYR A 36 7.16 -6.09 1.31
CA TYR A 36 6.79 -5.13 0.29
C TYR A 36 5.95 -5.79 -0.80
N PHE A 37 6.36 -6.96 -1.31
CA PHE A 37 5.65 -7.68 -2.36
C PHE A 37 4.30 -8.26 -1.89
N ILE A 38 4.17 -8.68 -0.63
CA ILE A 38 2.92 -9.22 -0.09
C ILE A 38 1.80 -8.16 -0.10
N TYR A 39 2.12 -6.88 -0.19
CA TYR A 39 1.16 -5.81 -0.38
C TYR A 39 0.17 -6.07 -1.53
N TYR A 40 0.63 -6.54 -2.70
CA TYR A 40 -0.25 -6.73 -3.87
C TYR A 40 -1.41 -7.70 -3.60
N PRO A 41 -1.19 -8.92 -3.07
CA PRO A 41 -2.28 -9.82 -2.71
C PRO A 41 -2.93 -9.48 -1.36
N PHE A 42 -2.46 -8.48 -0.60
CA PHE A 42 -2.91 -8.26 0.78
C PHE A 42 -4.44 -8.05 0.92
N PRO A 43 -5.13 -7.30 0.03
CA PRO A 43 -6.58 -7.19 0.08
C PRO A 43 -7.30 -8.54 -0.10
N LEU A 44 -6.72 -9.48 -0.85
CA LEU A 44 -7.36 -10.77 -1.14
C LEU A 44 -7.63 -11.58 0.12
N PHE A 45 -6.82 -11.45 1.17
CA PHE A 45 -7.05 -12.18 2.42
C PHE A 45 -8.43 -11.90 3.01
N ILE A 46 -8.81 -10.63 3.12
CA ILE A 46 -10.13 -10.27 3.67
C ILE A 46 -11.26 -10.48 2.64
N LEU A 47 -11.01 -10.26 1.35
CA LEU A 47 -12.03 -10.48 0.32
C LEU A 47 -12.39 -11.97 0.19
N VAL A 48 -11.40 -12.86 0.16
CA VAL A 48 -11.62 -14.31 0.15
C VAL A 48 -12.32 -14.77 1.42
N TYR A 49 -11.96 -14.21 2.59
CA TYR A 49 -12.67 -14.50 3.83
C TYR A 49 -14.16 -14.14 3.73
N LEU A 50 -14.49 -12.93 3.27
CA LEU A 50 -15.88 -12.47 3.12
C LEU A 50 -16.65 -13.33 2.12
N TYR A 51 -16.03 -13.69 0.99
CA TYR A 51 -16.60 -14.58 0.00
C TYR A 51 -16.92 -15.97 0.58
N ARG A 52 -15.94 -16.60 1.26
CA ARG A 52 -16.13 -17.92 1.89
C ARG A 52 -17.19 -17.91 3.00
N LYS A 53 -17.38 -16.78 3.66
CA LYS A 53 -18.44 -16.57 4.67
C LYS A 53 -19.78 -16.16 4.05
N LYS A 54 -19.89 -16.09 2.71
CA LYS A 54 -21.07 -15.66 1.96
C LYS A 54 -21.58 -14.27 2.37
N GLN A 55 -20.68 -13.41 2.88
CA GLN A 55 -20.98 -12.04 3.29
C GLN A 55 -20.92 -11.10 2.08
N PHE A 56 -21.74 -11.38 1.05
CA PHE A 56 -21.63 -10.72 -0.26
C PHE A 56 -21.83 -9.21 -0.21
N THR A 57 -22.76 -8.71 0.62
CA THR A 57 -22.93 -7.25 0.79
C THR A 57 -21.68 -6.57 1.37
N ALA A 58 -21.00 -7.24 2.32
CA ALA A 58 -19.74 -6.74 2.88
C ALA A 58 -18.61 -6.83 1.86
N LEU A 59 -18.57 -7.91 1.08
CA LEU A 59 -17.63 -8.10 -0.02
C LEU A 59 -17.76 -6.98 -1.07
N ASP A 60 -18.98 -6.77 -1.59
CA ASP A 60 -19.26 -5.76 -2.62
C ASP A 60 -18.87 -4.35 -2.15
N ARG A 61 -19.22 -4.00 -0.91
CA ARG A 61 -18.84 -2.71 -0.30
C ARG A 61 -17.32 -2.59 -0.14
N SER A 62 -16.65 -3.67 0.26
CA SER A 62 -15.20 -3.68 0.48
C SER A 62 -14.44 -3.53 -0.85
N VAL A 63 -14.86 -4.26 -1.88
CA VAL A 63 -14.31 -4.14 -3.24
C VAL A 63 -14.52 -2.73 -3.76
N PHE A 64 -15.73 -2.18 -3.67
CA PHE A 64 -16.01 -0.82 -4.11
C PHE A 64 -15.08 0.22 -3.46
N ILE A 65 -14.92 0.15 -2.13
CA ILE A 65 -14.06 1.09 -1.41
C ILE A 65 -12.59 0.92 -1.83
N LEU A 66 -12.09 -0.32 -1.93
CA LEU A 66 -10.73 -0.59 -2.40
C LEU A 66 -10.51 0.00 -3.80
N LEU A 67 -11.47 -0.16 -4.72
CA LEU A 67 -11.37 0.41 -6.07
C LEU A 67 -11.33 1.95 -6.03
N VAL A 68 -12.20 2.60 -5.26
CA VAL A 68 -12.21 4.06 -5.15
C VAL A 68 -10.92 4.58 -4.52
N VAL A 69 -10.41 3.93 -3.47
CA VAL A 69 -9.13 4.31 -2.83
C VAL A 69 -7.98 4.16 -3.83
N ASN A 70 -7.89 3.05 -4.56
CA ASN A 70 -6.79 2.81 -5.51
C ASN A 70 -6.84 3.75 -6.71
N TYR A 71 -7.97 3.77 -7.44
CA TYR A 71 -8.07 4.59 -8.65
C TYR A 71 -8.04 6.09 -8.34
N GLY A 72 -8.58 6.51 -7.20
CA GLY A 72 -8.45 7.91 -6.81
C GLY A 72 -7.00 8.30 -6.45
N ALA A 73 -6.20 7.40 -5.87
CA ALA A 73 -4.77 7.66 -5.68
C ALA A 73 -4.05 7.81 -7.03
N TYR A 74 -4.36 6.99 -8.03
CA TYR A 74 -3.78 7.16 -9.37
C TYR A 74 -4.11 8.52 -9.99
N ILE A 75 -5.30 9.06 -9.73
CA ILE A 75 -5.64 10.42 -10.16
C ILE A 75 -4.73 11.46 -9.49
N THR A 76 -4.40 11.27 -8.21
CA THR A 76 -3.53 12.21 -7.50
C THR A 76 -2.09 12.24 -8.03
N TYR A 77 -1.61 11.16 -8.66
CA TYR A 77 -0.26 11.10 -9.23
C TYR A 77 -0.04 12.09 -10.37
N PHE A 78 -1.10 12.45 -11.10
CA PHE A 78 -1.02 13.49 -12.15
C PHE A 78 -0.77 14.89 -11.58
N PHE A 79 -1.16 15.14 -10.33
CA PHE A 79 -0.98 16.43 -9.68
C PHE A 79 0.37 16.52 -8.95
N VAL A 80 0.88 15.39 -8.44
CA VAL A 80 2.16 15.30 -7.73
C VAL A 80 2.98 14.12 -8.27
N PRO A 81 3.62 14.25 -9.44
CA PRO A 81 4.42 13.19 -10.03
C PRO A 81 5.74 13.04 -9.27
N ALA A 82 5.79 12.14 -8.29
CA ALA A 82 6.96 11.90 -7.45
C ALA A 82 7.62 10.55 -7.79
N MET A 83 8.94 10.52 -7.91
CA MET A 83 9.67 9.30 -8.30
C MET A 83 10.09 8.40 -7.13
N GLY A 84 10.31 9.03 -5.98
CA GLY A 84 10.81 8.35 -4.79
C GLY A 84 12.34 8.39 -4.67
N PRO A 85 12.85 8.09 -3.46
CA PRO A 85 14.25 8.28 -3.09
C PRO A 85 15.27 7.51 -3.96
N ARG A 86 14.88 6.35 -4.50
CA ARG A 86 15.74 5.50 -5.33
C ARG A 86 16.07 6.07 -6.72
N TYR A 87 15.34 7.10 -7.16
CA TYR A 87 15.54 7.75 -8.47
C TYR A 87 15.90 9.23 -8.36
N TYR A 88 15.80 9.82 -7.17
CA TYR A 88 16.16 11.21 -6.94
C TYR A 88 17.66 11.33 -6.64
N GLU A 89 18.40 11.81 -7.65
CA GLU A 89 19.88 11.86 -7.69
C GLU A 89 20.54 12.33 -6.38
N PRO A 90 20.14 13.47 -5.77
CA PRO A 90 20.78 13.98 -4.56
C PRO A 90 20.65 13.06 -3.34
N ILE A 91 19.62 12.20 -3.29
CA ILE A 91 19.43 11.22 -2.21
C ILE A 91 20.07 9.88 -2.59
N MET A 92 19.97 9.49 -3.86
CA MET A 92 20.55 8.26 -4.37
C MET A 92 22.07 8.21 -4.14
N GLN A 93 22.78 9.33 -4.32
CA GLN A 93 24.22 9.42 -4.06
C GLN A 93 24.59 9.19 -2.59
N LEU A 94 23.69 9.49 -1.66
CA LEU A 94 23.90 9.31 -0.22
C LEU A 94 23.67 7.86 0.22
N GLN A 95 23.07 7.03 -0.62
CA GLN A 95 22.74 5.64 -0.32
C GLN A 95 23.90 4.72 -0.71
N THR A 96 24.65 4.26 0.30
CA THR A 96 25.91 3.53 0.10
C THR A 96 25.74 2.01 0.10
N LYS A 97 24.63 1.49 0.62
CA LYS A 97 24.41 0.04 0.76
C LYS A 97 23.66 -0.52 -0.44
N VAL A 98 24.09 -1.68 -0.92
CA VAL A 98 23.38 -2.42 -1.96
C VAL A 98 22.36 -3.37 -1.32
N LEU A 99 21.11 -3.33 -1.80
CA LEU A 99 20.01 -4.13 -1.26
C LEU A 99 19.81 -5.45 -2.04
N ASN A 100 20.85 -6.30 -2.13
CA ASN A 100 20.75 -7.56 -2.89
C ASN A 100 20.14 -8.73 -2.12
N GLY A 101 20.05 -8.62 -0.80
CA GLY A 101 19.52 -9.72 0.02
C GLY A 101 20.37 -10.99 -0.06
N ILE A 102 19.76 -12.15 0.17
CA ILE A 102 20.41 -13.47 0.02
C ILE A 102 19.96 -14.09 -1.31
N PHE A 103 18.65 -14.20 -1.53
CA PHE A 103 18.09 -14.79 -2.76
C PHE A 103 16.73 -14.24 -3.19
N LEU A 104 15.94 -13.60 -2.32
CA LEU A 104 14.59 -13.12 -2.67
C LEU A 104 14.59 -11.68 -3.21
N ALA A 105 15.43 -10.81 -2.67
CA ALA A 105 15.36 -9.38 -2.96
C ALA A 105 15.60 -9.06 -4.44
N VAL A 106 16.59 -9.69 -5.08
CA VAL A 106 16.89 -9.44 -6.50
C VAL A 106 15.75 -9.93 -7.42
N PRO A 107 15.26 -11.19 -7.34
CA PRO A 107 14.13 -11.64 -8.14
C PRO A 107 12.87 -10.78 -7.93
N ILE A 108 12.53 -10.47 -6.68
CA ILE A 108 11.35 -9.64 -6.36
C ILE A 108 11.51 -8.24 -6.95
N ARG A 109 12.67 -7.59 -6.76
CA ARG A 109 12.93 -6.27 -7.33
C ARG A 109 12.84 -6.28 -8.85
N ASN A 110 13.37 -7.30 -9.52
CA ASN A 110 13.30 -7.43 -10.97
C ASN A 110 11.85 -7.62 -11.43
N LEU A 111 11.07 -8.42 -10.71
CA LEU A 111 9.65 -8.62 -10.99
C LEU A 111 8.88 -7.30 -10.87
N ILE A 112 9.10 -6.55 -9.79
CA ILE A 112 8.51 -5.23 -9.58
C ILE A 112 8.89 -4.30 -10.72
N HIS A 113 10.16 -4.25 -11.12
CA HIS A 113 10.61 -3.39 -12.22
C HIS A 113 9.93 -3.72 -13.56
N VAL A 114 9.58 -5.00 -13.80
CA VAL A 114 8.85 -5.40 -15.01
C VAL A 114 7.37 -4.98 -14.96
N PHE A 115 6.72 -5.12 -13.81
CA PHE A 115 5.29 -4.79 -13.65
C PHE A 115 5.01 -3.31 -13.36
N GLU A 116 5.99 -2.58 -12.83
CA GLU A 116 5.93 -1.15 -12.50
C GLU A 116 6.97 -0.37 -13.30
N PRO A 117 6.78 -0.21 -14.63
CA PRO A 117 7.69 0.58 -15.45
C PRO A 117 7.54 2.09 -15.18
N ASN A 118 6.39 2.51 -14.64
CA ASN A 118 6.18 3.89 -14.24
C ASN A 118 7.02 4.19 -13.01
N LYS A 119 7.68 5.36 -13.01
CA LYS A 119 8.48 5.80 -11.88
C LYS A 119 7.77 6.86 -11.05
N PHE A 120 6.76 7.55 -11.58
CA PHE A 120 6.16 8.75 -10.97
C PHE A 120 4.94 8.46 -10.08
N ASP A 121 4.98 7.37 -9.33
CA ASP A 121 3.86 6.84 -8.54
C ASP A 121 4.15 6.77 -7.03
N ALA A 122 5.09 7.59 -6.54
CA ALA A 122 5.46 7.58 -5.13
C ALA A 122 4.46 8.33 -4.22
N PHE A 123 3.84 9.43 -4.67
CA PHE A 123 3.01 10.28 -3.82
C PHE A 123 1.56 10.36 -4.29
N PRO A 124 0.55 10.12 -3.42
CA PRO A 124 0.62 9.54 -2.08
C PRO A 124 0.92 8.04 -2.12
N SER A 125 1.42 7.45 -1.05
CA SER A 125 1.78 6.02 -1.09
C SER A 125 0.55 5.11 -1.20
N LEU A 126 0.37 4.48 -2.36
CA LEU A 126 -0.69 3.49 -2.58
C LEU A 126 -0.49 2.22 -1.74
N HIS A 127 0.77 1.82 -1.53
CA HIS A 127 1.16 0.74 -0.61
C HIS A 127 0.50 0.91 0.76
N ILE A 128 0.54 2.13 1.28
CA ILE A 128 -0.10 2.47 2.55
C ILE A 128 -1.61 2.57 2.39
N ALA A 129 -2.08 3.19 1.31
CA ALA A 129 -3.51 3.42 1.11
C ALA A 129 -4.34 2.14 1.11
N THR A 130 -3.91 1.16 0.33
CA THR A 130 -4.59 -0.12 0.17
C THR A 130 -4.36 -1.04 1.36
N SER A 131 -3.17 -1.03 1.96
CA SER A 131 -2.89 -1.82 3.17
C SER A 131 -3.73 -1.35 4.35
N LEU A 132 -3.79 -0.04 4.58
CA LEU A 132 -4.58 0.53 5.67
C LEU A 132 -6.08 0.33 5.42
N THR A 133 -6.55 0.51 4.18
CA THR A 133 -7.93 0.18 3.80
C THR A 133 -8.26 -1.28 4.12
N THR A 134 -7.36 -2.20 3.76
CA THR A 134 -7.49 -3.63 4.06
C THR A 134 -7.57 -3.89 5.56
N MET A 135 -6.70 -3.24 6.35
CA MET A 135 -6.71 -3.33 7.81
C MET A 135 -8.00 -2.79 8.42
N ILE A 136 -8.54 -1.67 7.93
CA ILE A 136 -9.83 -1.11 8.39
C ILE A 136 -10.98 -2.09 8.09
N ILE A 137 -10.99 -2.70 6.91
CA ILE A 137 -12.00 -3.71 6.53
C ILE A 137 -11.86 -4.95 7.43
N MET A 138 -10.64 -5.42 7.68
CA MET A 138 -10.40 -6.53 8.62
C MET A 138 -10.88 -6.18 10.03
N ALA A 139 -10.59 -4.98 10.54
CA ALA A 139 -11.04 -4.56 11.87
C ALA A 139 -12.56 -4.58 12.01
N LYS A 140 -13.27 -4.27 10.91
CA LYS A 140 -14.74 -4.27 10.86
C LYS A 140 -15.33 -5.69 10.76
N TYR A 141 -14.79 -6.55 9.90
CA TYR A 141 -15.44 -7.82 9.56
C TYR A 141 -14.76 -9.07 10.18
N ASN A 142 -13.49 -8.98 10.59
CA ASN A 142 -12.76 -10.05 11.27
C ASN A 142 -11.61 -9.51 12.13
N LYS A 143 -11.92 -9.16 13.39
CA LYS A 143 -10.95 -8.63 14.37
C LYS A 143 -9.76 -9.56 14.61
N ARG A 144 -9.95 -10.88 14.53
CA ARG A 144 -8.84 -11.84 14.70
C ARG A 144 -7.84 -11.72 13.55
N MET A 145 -8.31 -11.64 12.31
CA MET A 145 -7.44 -11.38 11.16
C MET A 145 -6.73 -10.04 11.30
N PHE A 146 -7.46 -8.97 11.65
CA PHE A 146 -6.85 -7.67 11.90
C PHE A 146 -5.65 -7.76 12.87
N LEU A 147 -5.83 -8.38 14.04
CA LEU A 147 -4.77 -8.54 15.02
C LEU A 147 -3.58 -9.37 14.49
N ILE A 148 -3.85 -10.44 13.74
CA ILE A 148 -2.80 -11.29 13.13
C ILE A 148 -1.99 -10.52 12.07
N PHE A 149 -2.64 -9.61 11.32
CA PHE A 149 -2.02 -8.88 10.22
C PHE A 149 -1.41 -7.53 10.62
N ILE A 150 -1.53 -7.08 11.88
CA ILE A 150 -0.84 -5.88 12.38
C ILE A 150 0.68 -5.93 12.12
N PRO A 151 1.41 -7.01 12.46
CA PRO A 151 2.85 -7.09 12.20
C PRO A 151 3.19 -6.96 10.72
N LEU A 152 2.36 -7.52 9.84
CA LEU A 152 2.55 -7.39 8.39
C LEU A 152 2.37 -5.94 7.93
N PHE A 153 1.33 -5.25 8.39
CA PHE A 153 1.09 -3.85 8.04
C PHE A 153 2.23 -2.94 8.53
N ILE A 154 2.72 -3.15 9.75
CA ILE A 154 3.90 -2.44 10.28
C ILE A 154 5.12 -2.75 9.42
N GLY A 155 5.30 -4.01 9.03
CA GLY A 155 6.35 -4.43 8.11
C GLY A 155 6.28 -3.69 6.77
N ILE A 156 5.09 -3.48 6.20
CA ILE A 156 4.89 -2.74 4.95
C ILE A 156 5.32 -1.27 5.13
N LEU A 157 4.93 -0.62 6.24
CA LEU A 157 5.35 0.76 6.56
C LEU A 157 6.88 0.90 6.60
N VAL A 158 7.57 -0.09 7.18
CA VAL A 158 9.03 -0.12 7.23
C VAL A 158 9.63 -0.43 5.85
N ALA A 159 9.04 -1.39 5.14
CA ALA A 159 9.55 -1.86 3.86
C ALA A 159 9.55 -0.76 2.78
N VAL A 160 8.53 0.10 2.72
CA VAL A 160 8.47 1.18 1.73
C VAL A 160 9.61 2.19 1.88
N ILE A 161 10.10 2.42 3.10
CA ILE A 161 11.24 3.29 3.40
C ILE A 161 12.56 2.53 3.22
N TYR A 162 12.66 1.33 3.78
CA TYR A 162 13.86 0.49 3.73
C TYR A 162 14.26 0.15 2.29
N CYS A 163 13.29 -0.23 1.46
CA CYS A 163 13.50 -0.53 0.05
C CYS A 163 13.55 0.73 -0.83
N ARG A 164 13.51 1.94 -0.23
CA ARG A 164 13.72 3.25 -0.86
C ARG A 164 12.68 3.63 -1.92
N PHE A 165 11.49 3.08 -1.82
CA PHE A 165 10.39 3.38 -2.74
C PHE A 165 9.70 4.70 -2.42
N HIS A 166 9.60 5.04 -1.13
CA HIS A 166 8.83 6.19 -0.66
C HIS A 166 9.62 7.07 0.31
N TYR A 167 9.28 8.36 0.31
CA TYR A 167 9.57 9.28 1.41
C TYR A 167 8.59 9.02 2.57
N VAL A 168 8.93 9.47 3.77
CA VAL A 168 8.01 9.32 4.92
C VAL A 168 6.78 10.21 4.75
N VAL A 169 6.91 11.38 4.13
CA VAL A 169 5.75 12.22 3.77
C VAL A 169 4.75 11.49 2.86
N ASP A 170 5.21 10.62 1.95
CA ASP A 170 4.32 9.84 1.08
C ASP A 170 3.43 8.89 1.89
N ILE A 171 3.95 8.36 3.00
CA ILE A 171 3.21 7.50 3.94
C ILE A 171 2.11 8.30 4.62
N PHE A 172 2.44 9.47 5.17
CA PHE A 172 1.44 10.33 5.81
C PHE A 172 0.34 10.73 4.83
N ALA A 173 0.72 11.09 3.60
CA ALA A 173 -0.24 11.39 2.55
C ALA A 173 -1.12 10.18 2.19
N GLY A 174 -0.54 8.97 2.13
CA GLY A 174 -1.29 7.73 1.93
C GLY A 174 -2.30 7.44 3.04
N ILE A 175 -1.95 7.71 4.30
CA ILE A 175 -2.86 7.59 5.46
C ILE A 175 -4.00 8.59 5.33
N VAL A 176 -3.69 9.87 5.09
CA VAL A 176 -4.70 10.93 4.92
C VAL A 176 -5.64 10.58 3.76
N TRP A 177 -5.08 10.19 2.62
CA TRP A 177 -5.84 9.74 1.45
C TRP A 177 -6.78 8.59 1.81
N THR A 178 -6.29 7.58 2.53
CA THR A 178 -7.11 6.46 3.00
C THR A 178 -8.30 6.94 3.81
N VAL A 179 -8.08 7.76 4.83
CA VAL A 179 -9.14 8.23 5.72
C VAL A 179 -10.21 8.98 4.93
N VAL A 180 -9.80 9.88 4.03
CA VAL A 180 -10.72 10.67 3.20
C VAL A 180 -11.47 9.78 2.22
N ALA A 181 -10.76 9.03 1.37
CA ALA A 181 -11.35 8.23 0.31
C ALA A 181 -12.22 7.09 0.87
N PHE A 182 -11.76 6.38 1.92
CA PHE A 182 -12.54 5.35 2.60
C PHE A 182 -13.86 5.91 3.15
N THR A 183 -13.81 7.07 3.81
CA THR A 183 -14.98 7.68 4.42
C THR A 183 -15.98 8.14 3.36
N LEU A 184 -15.51 8.83 2.32
CA LEU A 184 -16.35 9.32 1.25
C LEU A 184 -16.94 8.16 0.42
N ALA A 185 -16.13 7.19 0.03
CA ALA A 185 -16.57 6.00 -0.70
C ALA A 185 -17.59 5.19 0.11
N GLY A 186 -17.33 4.98 1.40
CA GLY A 186 -18.26 4.30 2.29
C GLY A 186 -19.60 5.00 2.40
N LYS A 187 -19.62 6.31 2.67
CA LYS A 187 -20.86 7.11 2.73
C LYS A 187 -21.60 7.11 1.40
N PHE A 188 -20.88 7.23 0.29
CA PHE A 188 -21.46 7.20 -1.05
C PHE A 188 -22.10 5.84 -1.35
N TYR A 189 -21.39 4.74 -1.07
CA TYR A 189 -21.91 3.39 -1.25
C TYR A 189 -23.19 3.19 -0.42
N ASP A 190 -23.14 3.52 0.86
CA ASP A 190 -24.25 3.33 1.79
C ASP A 190 -25.50 4.14 1.39
N LYS A 191 -25.32 5.34 0.83
CA LYS A 191 -26.42 6.22 0.40
C LYS A 191 -26.97 5.93 -1.00
N LYS A 192 -26.13 5.49 -1.93
CA LYS A 192 -26.48 5.47 -3.37
C LYS A 192 -26.44 4.08 -4.00
N ILE A 193 -25.72 3.13 -3.41
CA ILE A 193 -25.44 1.83 -4.02
C ILE A 193 -26.13 0.71 -3.25
N THR A 194 -26.13 0.76 -1.92
CA THR A 194 -26.79 -0.24 -1.08
C THR A 194 -28.27 -0.40 -1.46
N GLY A 195 -28.68 -1.64 -1.76
CA GLY A 195 -30.03 -1.98 -2.18
C GLY A 195 -30.32 -1.83 -3.69
N ARG A 196 -29.39 -1.28 -4.48
CA ARG A 196 -29.53 -1.16 -5.95
C ARG A 196 -28.70 -2.18 -6.73
N LEU A 197 -27.61 -2.69 -6.14
CA LEU A 197 -26.82 -3.76 -6.74
C LEU A 197 -27.45 -5.13 -6.41
N ARG A 198 -27.68 -5.95 -7.43
CA ARG A 198 -27.95 -7.38 -7.24
C ARG A 198 -26.65 -8.04 -6.76
N PRO A 199 -26.65 -8.81 -5.66
CA PRO A 199 -25.46 -9.53 -5.21
C PRO A 199 -24.95 -10.45 -6.32
N TYR A 200 -23.63 -10.52 -6.51
CA TYR A 200 -22.97 -11.31 -7.57
C TYR A 200 -23.41 -12.79 -7.60
N CYS A 201 -23.81 -13.36 -6.46
CA CYS A 201 -24.28 -14.74 -6.32
C CYS A 201 -25.82 -14.92 -6.26
N LYS A 202 -26.61 -13.87 -6.55
CA LYS A 202 -28.08 -13.97 -6.71
C LYS A 202 -28.50 -13.99 -8.18
N THR A 203 -27.66 -14.48 -9.10
CA THR A 203 -28.20 -15.09 -10.32
C THR A 203 -28.84 -16.39 -9.90
N GLU A 204 -30.16 -16.36 -9.75
CA GLU A 204 -31.00 -17.55 -9.62
C GLU A 204 -30.52 -18.58 -10.64
N ILE A 205 -30.00 -19.70 -10.15
CA ILE A 205 -29.96 -20.93 -10.93
C ILE A 205 -31.42 -21.39 -10.95
N ASN A 206 -32.20 -20.80 -11.85
CA ASN A 206 -33.44 -21.39 -12.32
C ASN A 206 -33.05 -22.30 -13.48
N VAL A 207 -32.75 -23.55 -13.17
CA VAL A 207 -32.86 -24.69 -14.09
C VAL A 207 -33.67 -25.76 -13.38
#